data_AF-A0A094ZHW1-F1
#
_entry.id   AF-A0A094ZHW1-F1
#
_cell.length_a   1.000
_cell.length_b   1.000
_cell.length_c   1.000
_cell.angle_alpha   90.00
_cell.angle_beta   90.00
_cell.angle_gamma   90.00
#
_symmetry.space_group_name_H-M   'P 1'
#
loop_
_entity.id
_entity.type
_entity.pdbx_description
1 polymer ?
#
loop_
_entity_poly.entity_id
_entity_poly.type
_entity_poly.pdbx_seq_one_letter_code
_entity_poly.pdbx_strand_id
1 'polypeptide(L)'
;MDLFKKVAAIEQNSCKFYIYYNLTTNDERLATYDTMASKIKSLTILKNADLTAIHNWVKNQCNSLVREITFSNAEEITEERLPLMLLFYNPDNKTIVSRFMEFVNSHLSHHQSTINFVTANGITFSHPLAHLGKSKEDLPFICLDSFAHMYVYPGSVEMALSDPKHLDQFVEDLKSGKLHMEYHYGSGSETTTTSPKTEVDESVKTTPHVSVFQHLSPSRMRYTIIHDEF
;
A
#
# COMPACT_ATOMS: atom_id res chain seq x y z
N MET A 1 0.62 -34.19 5.11
CA MET A 1 1.21 -33.83 3.78
C MET A 1 0.25 -33.44 2.64
N ASP A 2 -0.69 -34.28 2.18
CA ASP A 2 -1.49 -33.97 0.97
C ASP A 2 -2.39 -32.74 1.09
N LEU A 3 -2.86 -32.44 2.30
CA LEU A 3 -3.65 -31.24 2.58
C LEU A 3 -2.83 -29.96 2.35
N PHE A 4 -1.55 -29.94 2.75
CA PHE A 4 -0.67 -28.80 2.52
C PHE A 4 -0.45 -28.55 1.02
N LYS A 5 -0.24 -29.60 0.22
CA LYS A 5 -0.10 -29.47 -1.24
C LYS A 5 -1.35 -28.88 -1.89
N LYS A 6 -2.54 -29.26 -1.43
CA LYS A 6 -3.81 -28.68 -1.91
C LYS A 6 -3.89 -27.19 -1.59
N VAL A 7 -3.59 -26.80 -0.35
CA VAL A 7 -3.59 -25.38 0.06
C VAL A 7 -2.54 -24.58 -0.70
N ALA A 8 -1.33 -25.13 -0.89
CA ALA A 8 -0.27 -24.51 -1.67
C ALA A 8 -0.68 -24.28 -3.12
N ALA A 9 -1.47 -25.18 -3.72
CA ALA A 9 -2.00 -25.01 -5.08
C ALA A 9 -3.09 -23.91 -5.14
N ILE A 10 -3.93 -23.79 -4.11
CA ILE A 10 -4.96 -22.74 -4.01
C ILE A 10 -4.30 -21.37 -3.85
N GLU A 11 -3.30 -21.25 -2.97
CA GLU A 11 -2.66 -19.99 -2.58
C GLU A 11 -1.35 -19.72 -3.32
N GLN A 12 -1.07 -20.43 -4.42
CA GLN A 12 0.22 -20.39 -5.14
C GLN A 12 0.61 -18.99 -5.63
N ASN A 13 -0.37 -18.12 -5.84
CA ASN A 13 -0.14 -16.73 -6.27
C ASN A 13 0.15 -15.79 -5.09
N SER A 14 -0.25 -16.18 -3.88
CA SER A 14 -0.14 -15.37 -2.65
C SER A 14 1.20 -15.59 -1.93
N CYS A 15 1.78 -16.79 -2.05
CA CYS A 15 2.96 -17.19 -1.29
C CYS A 15 3.83 -18.20 -2.04
N LYS A 16 5.11 -18.27 -1.66
CA LYS A 16 6.00 -19.35 -2.09
C LYS A 16 5.99 -20.46 -1.06
N PHE A 17 5.66 -21.67 -1.51
CA PHE A 17 5.56 -22.83 -0.64
C PHE A 17 6.76 -23.75 -0.82
N TYR A 18 7.30 -24.22 0.30
CA TYR A 18 8.44 -25.13 0.35
C TYR A 18 8.10 -26.30 1.27
N ILE A 19 8.60 -27.48 0.94
CA ILE A 19 8.48 -28.67 1.79
C ILE A 19 9.89 -29.10 2.18
N TYR A 20 10.13 -29.20 3.49
CA TYR A 20 11.37 -29.73 4.05
C TYR A 20 11.11 -31.12 4.64
N TYR A 21 11.92 -32.09 4.22
CA TYR A 21 11.88 -33.47 4.72
C TYR A 21 13.02 -33.71 5.72
N ASN A 22 12.94 -34.82 6.47
CA ASN A 22 14.00 -35.32 7.36
C ASN A 22 14.36 -34.39 8.53
N LEU A 23 13.38 -33.65 9.06
CA LEU A 23 13.57 -32.92 10.31
C LEU A 23 13.58 -33.92 11.48
N THR A 24 14.44 -33.70 12.47
CA THR A 24 14.58 -34.52 13.69
C THR A 24 13.35 -34.48 14.61
N THR A 25 12.30 -33.74 14.24
CA THR A 25 11.08 -33.55 15.01
C THR A 25 9.97 -34.47 14.51
N ASN A 26 9.29 -35.17 15.43
CA ASN A 26 8.26 -36.15 15.10
C ASN A 26 6.91 -35.57 14.65
N ASP A 27 6.69 -34.25 14.74
CA ASP A 27 5.41 -33.62 14.40
C ASP A 27 5.47 -32.89 13.05
N GLU A 28 4.43 -33.01 12.22
CA GLU A 28 4.23 -32.15 11.04
C GLU A 28 4.02 -30.69 11.50
N ARG A 29 4.71 -29.74 10.86
CA ARG A 29 4.68 -28.31 11.22
C ARG A 29 4.53 -27.44 9.98
N LEU A 30 3.89 -26.29 10.14
CA LEU A 30 3.96 -25.19 9.18
C LEU A 30 4.79 -24.07 9.77
N ALA A 31 5.64 -23.48 8.94
CA ALA A 31 6.45 -22.35 9.32
C ALA A 31 6.37 -21.28 8.24
N THR A 32 6.26 -20.02 8.65
CA THR A 32 6.48 -18.89 7.76
C THR A 32 7.92 -18.45 7.94
N TYR A 33 8.66 -18.42 6.85
CA TYR A 33 10.06 -18.02 6.85
C TYR A 33 10.20 -16.61 6.29
N ASP A 34 10.86 -15.74 7.05
CA ASP A 34 11.26 -14.42 6.57
C ASP A 34 12.60 -14.57 5.84
N THR A 35 12.56 -14.47 4.51
CA THR A 35 13.75 -14.58 3.66
C THR A 35 14.74 -13.45 3.86
N MET A 36 14.29 -12.28 4.31
CA MET A 36 15.13 -11.10 4.49
C MET A 36 15.89 -11.20 5.81
N ALA A 37 15.17 -11.53 6.88
CA ALA A 37 15.78 -11.73 8.20
C ALA A 37 16.39 -13.12 8.39
N SER A 38 16.27 -13.99 7.37
CA SER A 38 16.74 -15.39 7.38
C SER A 38 16.29 -16.17 8.62
N LYS A 39 15.07 -15.92 9.11
CA LYS A 39 14.54 -16.49 10.36
C LYS A 39 13.12 -17.01 10.20
N ILE A 40 12.73 -17.97 11.05
CA ILE A 40 11.34 -18.40 11.17
C ILE A 40 10.55 -17.28 11.85
N LYS A 41 9.54 -16.75 11.16
CA LYS A 41 8.64 -15.70 11.65
C LYS A 41 7.52 -16.27 12.51
N SER A 42 6.92 -17.38 12.05
CA SER A 42 5.85 -18.08 12.78
C SER A 42 5.99 -19.58 12.57
N LEU A 43 5.55 -20.34 13.57
CA LEU A 43 5.59 -21.80 13.58
C LEU A 43 4.31 -22.32 14.22
N THR A 44 3.64 -23.28 13.58
CA THR A 44 2.51 -23.99 14.16
C THR A 44 2.66 -25.50 13.93
N ILE A 45 2.07 -26.29 14.83
CA ILE A 45 2.08 -27.74 14.78
C ILE A 45 0.75 -28.22 14.21
N LEU A 46 0.78 -29.14 13.25
CA LEU A 46 -0.40 -29.65 12.54
C LEU A 46 -1.09 -30.83 13.24
N LYS A 47 -1.13 -30.86 14.57
CA LYS A 47 -1.81 -31.95 15.29
C LYS A 47 -3.31 -31.92 15.00
N ASN A 48 -3.80 -32.94 14.30
CA ASN A 48 -5.21 -33.10 13.88
C ASN A 48 -5.76 -31.91 13.06
N ALA A 49 -4.91 -31.19 12.34
CA ALA A 49 -5.34 -30.07 11.50
C ALA A 49 -6.05 -30.58 10.24
N ASP A 50 -7.26 -30.06 9.97
CA ASP A 50 -7.98 -30.32 8.73
C ASP A 50 -7.56 -29.34 7.62
N LEU A 51 -8.12 -29.52 6.42
CA LEU A 51 -7.83 -28.66 5.27
C LEU A 51 -8.14 -27.18 5.59
N THR A 52 -9.25 -26.93 6.27
CA THR A 52 -9.74 -25.60 6.62
C THR A 52 -8.79 -24.88 7.58
N ALA A 53 -8.31 -25.56 8.62
CA ALA A 53 -7.36 -25.02 9.57
C ALA A 53 -6.03 -24.68 8.90
N ILE A 54 -5.53 -25.56 8.02
CA ILE A 54 -4.31 -25.31 7.25
C ILE A 54 -4.49 -24.12 6.31
N HIS A 55 -5.62 -24.07 5.59
CA HIS A 55 -5.91 -22.99 4.63
C HIS A 55 -6.03 -21.64 5.34
N ASN A 56 -6.78 -21.56 6.43
CA ASN A 56 -6.92 -20.34 7.22
C ASN A 56 -5.58 -19.87 7.79
N TRP A 57 -4.75 -20.79 8.29
CA TRP A 57 -3.41 -20.43 8.77
C TRP A 57 -2.58 -19.86 7.63
N VAL A 58 -2.49 -20.57 6.49
CA VAL A 58 -1.74 -20.10 5.31
C VAL A 58 -2.24 -18.74 4.83
N LYS A 59 -3.55 -18.58 4.67
CA LYS A 59 -4.18 -17.32 4.25
C LYS A 59 -3.81 -16.18 5.18
N ASN A 60 -3.85 -16.40 6.50
CA ASN A 60 -3.46 -15.38 7.48
C ASN A 60 -1.97 -15.05 7.45
N GLN A 61 -1.11 -15.99 7.08
CA GLN A 61 0.32 -15.74 6.93
C GLN A 61 0.69 -15.08 5.60
N CYS A 62 -0.10 -15.35 4.54
CA CYS A 62 0.20 -14.97 3.17
C CYS A 62 -0.54 -13.73 2.69
N ASN A 63 -1.66 -13.36 3.31
CA ASN A 63 -2.33 -12.09 3.05
C ASN A 63 -1.59 -10.97 3.77
N SER A 64 -0.55 -10.45 3.11
CA SER A 64 0.04 -9.17 3.47
C SER A 64 -0.96 -8.06 3.22
N LEU A 65 -1.12 -7.15 4.18
CA LEU A 65 -1.91 -5.92 3.98
C LEU A 65 -1.33 -5.04 2.86
N VAL A 66 -0.04 -5.21 2.57
CA VAL A 66 0.67 -4.49 1.52
C VAL A 66 0.83 -5.37 0.29
N ARG A 67 0.34 -4.89 -0.86
CA ARG A 67 0.45 -5.56 -2.16
C ARG A 67 1.42 -4.81 -3.07
N GLU A 68 2.14 -5.51 -3.95
CA GLU A 68 2.86 -4.82 -5.03
C GLU A 68 1.88 -4.48 -6.15
N ILE A 69 1.75 -3.21 -6.50
CA ILE A 69 0.96 -2.78 -7.64
C ILE A 69 1.76 -2.99 -8.93
N THR A 70 1.10 -3.54 -9.93
CA THR A 70 1.63 -3.86 -11.26
C THR A 70 0.55 -3.52 -12.29
N PHE A 71 0.90 -3.37 -13.56
CA PHE A 71 -0.12 -3.11 -14.59
C PHE A 71 -1.16 -4.23 -14.72
N SER A 72 -0.82 -5.48 -14.35
CA SER A 72 -1.75 -6.61 -14.42
C SER A 72 -2.78 -6.64 -13.31
N ASN A 73 -2.48 -6.07 -12.13
CA ASN A 73 -3.40 -6.08 -10.98
C ASN A 73 -3.90 -4.69 -10.58
N ALA A 74 -3.44 -3.62 -11.23
CA ALA A 74 -3.86 -2.26 -10.91
C ALA A 74 -5.37 -2.05 -11.10
N GLU A 75 -5.97 -2.66 -12.13
CA GLU A 75 -7.43 -2.60 -12.35
C GLU A 75 -8.19 -3.20 -11.17
N GLU A 76 -7.79 -4.39 -10.71
CA GLU A 76 -8.38 -5.07 -9.54
C GLU A 76 -8.23 -4.24 -8.27
N ILE A 77 -7.04 -3.70 -8.00
CA ILE A 77 -6.77 -2.90 -6.80
C ILE A 77 -7.59 -1.60 -6.80
N THR A 78 -7.72 -0.95 -7.96
CA THR A 78 -8.47 0.32 -8.07
C THR A 78 -9.99 0.10 -8.09
N GLU A 79 -10.46 -1.08 -8.48
CA GLU A 79 -11.88 -1.47 -8.39
C GLU A 79 -12.39 -1.52 -6.93
N GLU A 80 -11.51 -1.70 -5.95
CA GLU A 80 -11.86 -1.64 -4.52
C GLU A 80 -12.27 -0.23 -4.04
N ARG A 81 -11.98 0.82 -4.83
CA ARG A 81 -12.34 2.24 -4.55
C ARG A 81 -11.83 2.80 -3.23
N LEU A 82 -10.80 2.20 -2.66
CA LEU A 82 -10.09 2.76 -1.52
C LEU A 82 -8.87 3.56 -1.99
N PRO A 83 -8.62 4.77 -1.44
CA PRO A 83 -7.40 5.51 -1.71
C PRO A 83 -6.15 4.65 -1.48
N LEU A 84 -5.10 4.91 -2.25
CA LEU A 84 -3.87 4.15 -2.19
C LEU A 84 -2.83 4.88 -1.32
N MET A 85 -2.20 4.18 -0.38
CA MET A 85 -0.92 4.58 0.20
C MET A 85 0.19 3.82 -0.50
N LEU A 86 0.96 4.52 -1.32
CA LEU A 86 2.01 3.95 -2.15
C LEU A 86 3.39 4.22 -1.56
N LEU A 87 4.20 3.17 -1.43
CA LEU A 87 5.66 3.30 -1.36
C LEU A 87 6.24 3.14 -2.77
N PHE A 88 6.72 4.23 -3.35
CA PHE A 88 7.56 4.15 -4.55
C PHE A 88 8.98 3.77 -4.15
N TYR A 89 9.49 2.69 -4.72
CA TYR A 89 10.80 2.13 -4.37
C TYR A 89 11.67 1.89 -5.59
N ASN A 90 12.99 1.96 -5.39
CA ASN A 90 13.96 1.52 -6.39
C ASN A 90 14.07 -0.01 -6.33
N PRO A 91 13.92 -0.75 -7.46
CA PRO A 91 14.00 -2.21 -7.49
C PRO A 91 15.29 -2.81 -6.92
N ASP A 92 16.38 -2.04 -6.90
CA ASP A 92 17.66 -2.44 -6.33
C ASP A 92 17.66 -2.41 -4.78
N ASN A 93 16.74 -1.66 -4.17
CA ASN A 93 16.59 -1.56 -2.72
C ASN A 93 15.30 -2.23 -2.24
N LYS A 94 15.34 -3.55 -2.06
CA LYS A 94 14.21 -4.32 -1.51
C LYS A 94 14.08 -4.23 0.01
N THR A 95 15.10 -3.76 0.71
CA THR A 95 15.10 -3.67 2.18
C THR A 95 14.02 -2.70 2.67
N ILE A 96 13.84 -1.57 1.98
CA ILE A 96 12.83 -0.58 2.38
C ILE A 96 11.40 -1.11 2.19
N VAL A 97 11.16 -1.94 1.17
CA VAL A 97 9.87 -2.58 0.93
C VAL A 97 9.50 -3.48 2.11
N SER A 98 10.43 -4.34 2.56
CA SER A 98 10.19 -5.23 3.69
C SER A 98 9.93 -4.47 4.99
N ARG A 99 10.66 -3.37 5.23
CA ARG A 99 10.44 -2.50 6.40
C ARG A 99 9.06 -1.85 6.36
N PHE A 100 8.64 -1.34 5.21
CA PHE A 100 7.31 -0.77 5.02
C PHE A 100 6.21 -1.81 5.24
N MET A 101 6.37 -3.01 4.67
CA MET A 101 5.44 -4.12 4.89
C MET A 101 5.31 -4.50 6.38
N GLU A 102 6.42 -4.64 7.09
CA GLU A 102 6.41 -4.95 8.52
C GLU A 102 5.72 -3.84 9.33
N PHE A 103 6.02 -2.58 9.01
CA PHE A 103 5.43 -1.42 9.68
C PHE A 103 3.91 -1.34 9.48
N VAL A 104 3.43 -1.44 8.24
CA VAL A 104 1.99 -1.41 7.92
C VAL A 104 1.25 -2.53 8.63
N ASN A 105 1.77 -3.76 8.55
CA ASN A 105 1.14 -4.91 9.20
C ASN A 105 1.09 -4.77 10.73
N SER A 106 2.10 -4.13 11.34
CA SER A 106 2.18 -3.98 12.79
C SER A 106 1.36 -2.81 13.33
N HIS A 107 1.22 -1.73 12.55
CA HIS A 107 0.71 -0.46 13.07
C HIS A 107 -0.52 0.07 12.35
N LEU A 108 -0.63 -0.14 11.03
CA LEU A 108 -1.66 0.49 10.20
C LEU A 108 -2.80 -0.46 9.79
N SER A 109 -2.86 -1.65 10.39
CA SER A 109 -3.91 -2.64 10.11
C SER A 109 -5.33 -2.14 10.38
N HIS A 110 -5.48 -1.19 11.30
CA HIS A 110 -6.75 -0.56 11.62
C HIS A 110 -7.31 0.32 10.48
N HIS A 111 -6.49 0.70 9.50
CA HIS A 111 -6.89 1.46 8.31
C HIS A 111 -7.22 0.59 7.10
N GLN A 112 -7.09 -0.74 7.19
CA GLN A 112 -7.23 -1.68 6.05
C GLN A 112 -8.56 -1.60 5.29
N SER A 113 -9.64 -1.13 5.93
CA SER A 113 -10.95 -0.95 5.30
C SER A 113 -11.16 0.43 4.68
N THR A 114 -10.19 1.34 4.84
CA THR A 114 -10.29 2.73 4.40
C THR A 114 -9.19 3.13 3.43
N ILE A 115 -8.05 2.43 3.44
CA ILE A 115 -6.88 2.70 2.61
C ILE A 115 -6.30 1.37 2.12
N ASN A 116 -5.88 1.36 0.87
CA ASN A 116 -5.12 0.27 0.28
C ASN A 116 -3.62 0.56 0.35
N PHE A 117 -2.87 -0.30 1.02
CA PHE A 117 -1.42 -0.17 1.11
C PHE A 117 -0.75 -0.91 -0.04
N VAL A 118 0.06 -0.21 -0.82
CA VAL A 118 0.76 -0.79 -1.96
C VAL A 118 2.22 -0.36 -2.05
N THR A 119 3.03 -1.18 -2.70
CA THR A 119 4.37 -0.80 -3.15
C THR A 119 4.40 -0.72 -4.67
N ALA A 120 5.10 0.27 -5.21
CA ALA A 120 5.21 0.51 -6.64
C ALA A 120 6.69 0.58 -7.05
N ASN A 121 7.07 -0.22 -8.04
CA ASN A 121 8.40 -0.15 -8.63
C ASN A 121 8.54 1.18 -9.39
N GLY A 122 9.40 2.08 -8.89
CA GLY A 122 9.56 3.44 -9.44
C GLY A 122 10.12 3.49 -10.86
N ILE A 123 10.77 2.42 -11.34
CA ILE A 123 11.22 2.32 -12.73
C ILE A 123 10.05 1.94 -13.64
N THR A 124 9.25 0.96 -13.24
CA THR A 124 8.05 0.52 -13.96
C THR A 124 7.00 1.63 -14.02
N PHE A 125 6.79 2.34 -12.91
CA PHE A 125 5.84 3.45 -12.78
C PHE A 125 6.51 4.82 -12.93
N SER A 126 7.49 4.92 -13.84
CA SER A 126 8.20 6.18 -14.13
C SER A 126 7.29 7.30 -14.66
N HIS A 127 6.18 6.96 -15.31
CA HIS A 127 5.20 7.95 -15.75
C HIS A 127 4.44 8.61 -14.57
N PRO A 128 3.79 7.85 -13.65
CA PRO A 128 3.29 8.42 -12.40
C PRO A 128 4.33 9.19 -11.58
N LEU A 129 5.57 8.71 -11.56
CA LEU A 129 6.69 9.37 -10.89
C LEU A 129 6.96 10.77 -11.47
N ALA A 130 7.06 10.88 -12.79
CA ALA A 130 7.28 12.15 -13.49
C ALA A 130 6.10 13.11 -13.30
N HIS A 131 4.87 12.59 -13.22
CA HIS A 131 3.68 13.41 -12.95
C HIS A 131 3.74 14.10 -11.59
N LEU A 132 4.41 13.50 -10.60
CA LEU A 132 4.71 14.10 -9.30
C LEU A 132 5.92 15.05 -9.32
N GLY A 133 6.52 15.32 -10.48
CA GLY A 133 7.77 16.06 -10.60
C GLY A 133 8.97 15.34 -10.02
N LYS A 134 8.88 14.01 -9.87
CA LYS A 134 9.93 13.16 -9.29
C LYS A 134 10.61 12.30 -10.33
N SER A 135 11.80 11.85 -9.98
CA SER A 135 12.71 11.04 -10.79
C SER A 135 13.17 9.80 -10.01
N LYS A 136 13.93 8.91 -10.66
CA LYS A 136 14.45 7.70 -10.01
C LYS A 136 15.40 8.04 -8.86
N GLU A 137 16.01 9.22 -8.90
CA GLU A 137 16.89 9.78 -7.89
C GLU A 137 16.15 10.18 -6.60
N ASP A 138 14.84 10.45 -6.70
CA ASP A 138 13.99 10.81 -5.56
C ASP A 138 13.43 9.61 -4.80
N LEU A 139 13.74 8.38 -5.26
CA LEU A 139 13.30 7.15 -4.63
C LEU A 139 14.16 6.83 -3.38
N PRO A 140 13.58 6.31 -2.29
CA PRO A 140 12.16 5.99 -2.11
C PRO A 140 11.35 7.17 -1.51
N PHE A 141 10.04 7.19 -1.76
CA PHE A 141 9.11 8.10 -1.07
C PHE A 141 7.72 7.47 -0.92
N ILE A 142 6.92 8.03 -0.02
CA ILE A 142 5.53 7.64 0.20
C ILE A 142 4.60 8.71 -0.37
N CYS A 143 3.49 8.30 -0.98
CA CYS A 143 2.41 9.21 -1.35
C CYS A 143 1.04 8.57 -1.12
N LEU A 144 0.02 9.42 -0.97
CA LEU A 144 -1.38 9.04 -1.01
C LEU A 144 -1.97 9.38 -2.37
N ASP A 145 -2.73 8.49 -2.97
CA ASP A 145 -3.53 8.74 -4.17
C ASP A 145 -5.02 8.54 -3.85
N SER A 146 -5.80 9.62 -3.96
CA SER A 146 -7.24 9.61 -3.68
C SER A 146 -8.12 9.26 -4.87
N PHE A 147 -7.52 8.87 -6.00
CA PHE A 147 -8.12 8.80 -7.34
C PHE A 147 -8.61 10.13 -7.93
N ALA A 148 -8.53 11.22 -7.17
CA ALA A 148 -8.65 12.58 -7.69
C ALA A 148 -7.28 13.25 -7.74
N HIS A 149 -6.51 13.14 -6.66
CA HIS A 149 -5.24 13.82 -6.48
C HIS A 149 -4.21 12.93 -5.78
N MET A 150 -2.94 13.21 -6.05
CA MET A 150 -1.80 12.60 -5.38
C MET A 150 -1.13 13.58 -4.41
N TYR A 151 -0.85 13.11 -3.20
CA TYR A 151 -0.21 13.86 -2.13
C TYR A 151 1.07 13.16 -1.72
N VAL A 152 2.22 13.82 -1.86
CA VAL A 152 3.51 13.27 -1.45
C VAL A 152 3.67 13.50 0.06
N TYR A 153 4.10 12.47 0.79
CA TYR A 153 4.44 12.63 2.20
C TYR A 153 5.63 13.61 2.33
N PRO A 154 5.54 14.67 3.15
CA PRO A 154 6.53 15.74 3.16
C PRO A 154 7.88 15.35 3.76
N GLY A 155 7.94 14.30 4.57
CA GLY A 155 9.17 13.79 5.19
C GLY A 155 9.86 12.68 4.40
N SER A 156 11.00 12.20 4.90
CA SER A 156 11.64 11.01 4.34
C SER A 156 10.88 9.73 4.73
N VAL A 157 11.12 8.64 4.00
CA VAL A 157 10.55 7.33 4.36
C VAL A 157 11.03 6.88 5.74
N GLU A 158 12.28 7.16 6.11
CA GLU A 158 12.81 6.85 7.44
C GLU A 158 12.04 7.56 8.55
N MET A 159 11.69 8.84 8.34
CA MET A 159 10.86 9.59 9.29
C MET A 159 9.46 8.98 9.37
N ALA A 160 8.82 8.73 8.24
CA ALA A 160 7.49 8.10 8.19
C ALA A 160 7.42 6.77 8.93
N LEU A 161 8.47 5.95 8.84
CA LEU A 161 8.54 4.62 9.48
C LEU A 161 9.13 4.64 10.90
N SER A 162 9.40 5.81 11.47
CA SER A 162 9.95 5.92 12.82
C SER A 162 8.87 5.95 13.92
N ASP A 163 7.70 6.51 13.64
CA ASP A 163 6.55 6.58 14.54
C ASP A 163 5.25 6.41 13.74
N PRO A 164 4.36 5.45 14.09
CA PRO A 164 3.06 5.25 13.46
C PRO A 164 2.24 6.52 13.25
N LYS A 165 2.34 7.48 14.17
CA LYS A 165 1.59 8.75 14.12
C LYS A 165 1.81 9.52 12.82
N HIS A 166 2.97 9.37 12.19
CA HIS A 166 3.26 10.08 10.95
C HIS A 166 2.35 9.64 9.80
N LEU A 167 2.17 8.33 9.62
CA LEU A 167 1.35 7.79 8.56
C LEU A 167 -0.14 7.77 8.93
N ASP A 168 -0.47 7.58 10.21
CA ASP A 168 -1.85 7.75 10.70
C ASP A 168 -2.35 9.18 10.45
N GLN A 169 -1.58 10.20 10.86
CA GLN A 169 -1.95 11.59 10.64
C GLN A 169 -2.07 11.90 9.14
N PHE A 170 -1.20 11.33 8.31
CA PHE A 170 -1.25 11.54 6.87
C PHE A 170 -2.55 10.97 6.26
N VAL A 171 -3.01 9.82 6.75
CA VAL A 171 -4.30 9.23 6.36
C VAL A 171 -5.47 10.08 6.86
N GLU A 172 -5.44 10.56 8.10
CA GLU A 172 -6.51 11.40 8.65
C GLU A 172 -6.58 12.78 7.99
N ASP A 173 -5.43 13.36 7.59
CA ASP A 173 -5.36 14.60 6.82
C ASP A 173 -5.98 14.43 5.41
N LEU A 174 -5.86 13.23 4.82
CA LEU A 174 -6.54 12.91 3.57
C LEU A 174 -8.06 12.85 3.77
N LYS A 175 -8.52 12.08 4.77
CA LYS A 175 -9.95 11.87 5.05
C LYS A 175 -10.67 13.16 5.43
N SER A 176 -10.01 14.05 6.16
CA SER A 176 -10.56 15.34 6.54
C SER A 176 -10.58 16.36 5.39
N GLY A 177 -9.97 16.04 4.24
CA GLY A 177 -9.81 16.98 3.13
C GLY A 177 -8.73 18.05 3.36
N LYS A 178 -8.02 18.00 4.50
CA LYS A 178 -6.97 18.95 4.84
C LYS A 178 -5.87 18.97 3.78
N LEU A 179 -5.43 17.81 3.28
CA LEU A 179 -4.41 17.76 2.22
C LEU A 179 -4.83 18.50 0.95
N HIS A 180 -6.11 18.43 0.59
CA HIS A 180 -6.65 19.17 -0.55
C HIS A 180 -6.66 20.68 -0.27
N MET A 181 -7.10 21.09 0.92
CA MET A 181 -7.13 22.50 1.31
C MET A 181 -5.73 23.12 1.38
N GLU A 182 -4.77 22.46 2.03
CA GLU A 182 -3.40 22.98 2.19
C GLU A 182 -2.69 23.15 0.85
N TYR A 183 -2.99 22.32 -0.14
CA TYR A 183 -2.43 22.48 -1.48
C TYR A 183 -3.00 23.71 -2.21
N HIS A 184 -4.28 24.04 -1.98
CA HIS A 184 -4.94 25.19 -2.61
C HIS A 184 -4.72 26.52 -1.87
N TYR A 185 -4.61 26.49 -0.54
CA TYR A 185 -4.60 27.69 0.31
C TYR A 185 -3.32 27.85 1.14
N GLY A 186 -2.40 26.88 1.09
CA GLY A 186 -1.24 26.82 1.97
C GLY A 186 -1.61 26.41 3.40
N SER A 187 -0.60 26.00 4.18
CA SER A 187 -0.74 25.53 5.57
C SER A 187 -1.08 26.62 6.62
N GLY A 188 -1.75 27.70 6.19
CA GLY A 188 -2.00 28.90 7.00
C GLY A 188 -3.46 29.34 7.18
N SER A 189 -4.44 28.60 6.64
CA SER A 189 -5.86 28.95 6.82
C SER A 189 -6.43 28.41 8.14
N GLU A 190 -5.83 28.77 9.26
CA GLU A 190 -6.57 28.75 10.52
C GLU A 190 -7.59 29.91 10.49
N THR A 191 -8.86 29.56 10.59
CA THR A 191 -9.99 30.49 10.69
C THR A 191 -9.76 31.53 11.78
N THR A 192 -9.36 32.73 11.38
CA THR A 192 -9.51 33.95 12.19
C THR A 192 -10.47 34.89 11.48
N THR A 193 -11.66 35.00 12.05
CA THR A 193 -12.63 36.05 11.77
C THR A 193 -11.95 37.41 11.99
N THR A 194 -11.78 38.23 10.94
CA THR A 194 -12.22 39.65 10.78
C THR A 194 -11.63 40.25 9.47
N SER A 195 -12.47 40.85 8.63
CA SER A 195 -12.26 41.41 7.27
C SER A 195 -11.43 42.72 7.19
N PRO A 196 -11.25 43.43 6.03
CA PRO A 196 -11.21 43.05 4.59
C PRO A 196 -10.06 43.70 3.74
N LYS A 197 -9.81 43.13 2.54
CA LYS A 197 -9.01 43.61 1.36
C LYS A 197 -7.49 43.71 1.57
N THR A 198 -6.68 43.10 0.68
CA THR A 198 -6.23 43.75 -0.57
C THR A 198 -5.68 42.70 -1.55
N GLU A 199 -6.06 42.86 -2.82
CA GLU A 199 -5.46 42.33 -4.05
C GLU A 199 -5.35 40.80 -4.24
N VAL A 200 -6.28 40.31 -5.07
CA VAL A 200 -6.23 39.02 -5.76
C VAL A 200 -5.03 39.06 -6.70
N ASP A 201 -3.94 38.40 -6.31
CA ASP A 201 -2.95 37.91 -7.28
C ASP A 201 -3.48 36.58 -7.83
N GLU A 202 -3.82 36.59 -9.11
CA GLU A 202 -4.40 35.48 -9.86
C GLU A 202 -3.32 34.47 -10.34
N SER A 203 -2.21 34.38 -9.62
CA SER A 203 -1.08 33.49 -9.91
C SER A 203 -0.61 32.89 -8.58
N VAL A 204 -0.79 31.62 -8.24
CA VAL A 204 -0.64 30.37 -8.97
C VAL A 204 -1.56 29.36 -8.27
N LYS A 205 -2.71 29.03 -8.87
CA LYS A 205 -3.47 27.84 -8.44
C LYS A 205 -2.70 26.63 -8.97
N THR A 206 -1.72 26.12 -8.22
CA THR A 206 -1.24 24.76 -8.48
C THR A 206 -2.42 23.84 -8.21
N THR A 207 -3.02 23.28 -9.26
CA THR A 207 -3.98 22.19 -9.10
C THR A 207 -3.19 20.97 -8.60
N PRO A 208 -3.66 20.26 -7.56
CA PRO A 208 -2.94 19.09 -7.06
C PRO A 208 -2.74 18.09 -8.19
N HIS A 209 -1.59 17.40 -8.19
CA HIS A 209 -1.25 16.42 -9.22
C HIS A 209 -2.42 15.46 -9.37
N VAL A 210 -3.08 15.50 -10.53
CA VAL A 210 -4.25 14.66 -10.79
C VAL A 210 -3.84 13.20 -10.67
N SER A 211 -4.70 12.36 -10.10
CA SER A 211 -4.41 10.94 -9.94
C SER A 211 -4.06 10.29 -11.28
N VAL A 212 -2.87 9.69 -11.36
CA VAL A 212 -2.49 8.87 -12.52
C VAL A 212 -3.05 7.46 -12.39
N PHE A 213 -3.22 6.97 -11.16
CA PHE A 213 -3.79 5.64 -10.91
C PHE A 213 -5.29 5.58 -11.22
N GLN A 214 -5.99 6.73 -11.30
CA GLN A 214 -7.34 6.80 -11.85
C GLN A 214 -7.42 6.23 -13.28
N HIS A 215 -6.37 6.38 -14.10
CA HIS A 215 -6.33 5.81 -15.44
C HIS A 215 -6.17 4.29 -15.48
N LEU A 216 -5.82 3.67 -14.34
CA LEU A 216 -5.73 2.22 -14.21
C LEU A 216 -7.05 1.59 -13.72
N SER A 217 -8.06 2.42 -13.42
CA SER A 217 -9.41 1.95 -13.09
C SER A 217 -10.14 1.36 -14.31
N PRO A 218 -11.17 0.52 -14.09
CA PRO A 218 -11.97 -0.04 -15.18
C PRO A 218 -12.47 1.04 -16.15
N SER A 219 -12.04 0.95 -17.41
CA SER A 219 -12.30 1.99 -18.41
C SER A 219 -13.66 1.84 -19.07
N ARG A 220 -14.37 2.97 -19.26
CA ARG A 220 -15.62 3.03 -20.05
C ARG A 220 -15.44 2.66 -21.52
N MET A 221 -14.21 2.73 -22.03
CA MET A 221 -13.91 2.27 -23.40
C MET A 221 -13.99 0.75 -23.53
N ARG A 222 -13.94 0.02 -22.41
CA ARG A 222 -13.94 -1.44 -22.38
C ARG A 222 -15.18 -2.02 -21.69
N TYR A 223 -15.73 -1.32 -20.70
CA TYR A 223 -16.85 -1.79 -19.90
C TYR A 223 -17.99 -0.77 -19.84
N THR A 224 -19.22 -1.27 -19.73
CA THR A 224 -20.35 -0.46 -19.28
C THR A 224 -20.33 -0.41 -17.76
N ILE A 225 -20.03 0.77 -17.20
CA ILE A 225 -19.91 0.96 -15.75
C ILE A 225 -21.31 1.14 -15.15
N ILE A 226 -21.65 0.30 -14.17
CA ILE A 226 -23.00 0.25 -13.56
C ILE A 226 -23.12 1.21 -12.35
N HIS A 227 -22.00 1.59 -11.72
CA HIS A 227 -21.97 2.48 -10.56
C HIS A 227 -20.92 3.58 -10.76
N ASP A 228 -21.35 4.83 -10.85
CA ASP A 228 -20.53 5.98 -11.22
C ASP A 228 -20.88 7.13 -10.27
N GLU A 229 -20.44 7.02 -9.02
CA GLU A 229 -20.51 8.09 -8.03
C GLU A 229 -19.09 8.32 -7.53
N PHE A 230 -18.52 9.45 -7.93
CA PHE A 230 -17.25 10.02 -7.44
C PHE A 230 -17.59 11.17 -6.49
#